data_AF-H3JPQ4-F1
#
_entry.id   AF-H3JPQ4-F1
#
_cell.length_a   1.000
_cell.length_b   1.000
_cell.length_c   1.000
_cell.angle_alpha   90.00
_cell.angle_beta   90.00
_cell.angle_gamma   90.00
#
_symmetry.space_group_name_H-M   'P 1'
#
loop_
_entity.id
_entity.type
_entity.pdbx_description
1 polymer ?
#
loop_
_entity_poly.entity_id
_entity_poly.type
_entity_poly.pdbx_seq_one_letter_code
_entity_poly.pdbx_strand_id
1 'polypeptide(L)'
;MVDKKSYEQLDKIQELVKLVINHVDPDVPHRPAQDRVKMNQLQNLLHDALIATGHVENCAIVRRKDISLRASSAGFTLSGDEMQKLIDAFKDPPRTRQEGLYFHDKLYKCVRADKNSIYAKCDKVGMVLVKTATLVIMGTYSDNMYSSVCVEAIEKLASYFIEKSK
;
A
#
# COMPACT_ATOMS: atom_id res chain seq x y z
N MET A 1 -19.96 22.55 12.95
CA MET A 1 -19.97 21.28 13.70
C MET A 1 -19.70 20.18 12.70
N VAL A 2 -18.64 19.39 12.88
CA VAL A 2 -18.37 18.23 12.03
C VAL A 2 -19.38 17.13 12.38
N ASP A 3 -20.00 16.50 11.38
CA ASP A 3 -21.12 15.58 11.57
C ASP A 3 -20.67 14.27 12.23
N LYS A 4 -21.56 13.69 13.06
CA LYS A 4 -21.30 12.47 13.85
C LYS A 4 -20.79 11.29 12.99
N LYS A 5 -21.27 11.21 11.74
CA LYS A 5 -20.89 10.21 10.74
C LYS A 5 -19.43 10.34 10.30
N SER A 6 -18.93 11.57 10.16
CA SER A 6 -17.54 11.86 9.83
C SER A 6 -16.61 11.50 10.99
N TYR A 7 -17.03 11.71 12.25
CA TYR A 7 -16.26 11.27 13.42
C TYR A 7 -16.16 9.74 13.52
N GLU A 8 -17.26 9.00 13.33
CA GLU A 8 -17.22 7.52 13.31
C GLU A 8 -16.32 6.97 12.20
N GLN A 9 -16.32 7.63 11.04
CA GLN A 9 -15.47 7.24 9.92
C GLN A 9 -14.00 7.52 10.25
N LEU A 10 -13.68 8.64 10.88
CA LEU A 10 -12.33 8.97 11.34
C LEU A 10 -11.83 8.01 12.44
N ASP A 11 -12.68 7.64 13.39
CA ASP A 11 -12.36 6.67 14.45
C ASP A 11 -12.07 5.29 13.88
N LYS A 12 -12.91 4.80 12.95
CA LYS A 12 -12.66 3.54 12.24
C LYS A 12 -11.32 3.55 11.53
N ILE A 13 -10.98 4.65 10.88
CA ILE A 13 -9.72 4.70 10.15
C ILE A 13 -8.53 4.87 11.12
N GLN A 14 -8.67 5.56 12.26
CA GLN A 14 -7.64 5.58 13.31
C GLN A 14 -7.40 4.20 13.92
N GLU A 15 -8.46 3.43 14.14
CA GLU A 15 -8.35 2.04 14.61
C GLU A 15 -7.61 1.19 13.57
N LEU A 16 -7.98 1.30 12.29
CA LEU A 16 -7.26 0.65 11.18
C LEU A 16 -5.78 0.99 11.14
N VAL A 17 -5.40 2.25 11.36
CA VAL A 17 -3.98 2.66 11.38
C VAL A 17 -3.23 2.02 12.55
N LYS A 18 -3.79 2.00 13.76
CA LYS A 18 -3.18 1.35 14.93
C LYS A 18 -2.93 -0.14 14.68
N LEU A 19 -3.85 -0.81 13.97
CA LEU A 19 -3.74 -2.23 13.61
C LEU A 19 -2.65 -2.49 12.56
N VAL A 20 -2.46 -1.55 11.65
CA VAL A 20 -1.46 -1.63 10.59
C VAL A 20 -0.05 -1.29 11.08
N ILE A 21 0.09 -0.50 12.15
CA ILE A 21 1.39 -0.09 12.72
C ILE A 21 1.87 -1.05 13.83
N ASN A 22 0.97 -1.44 14.73
CA ASN A 22 1.31 -2.31 15.85
C ASN A 22 0.92 -3.75 15.49
N HIS A 23 1.85 -4.71 15.48
CA HIS A 23 1.44 -6.10 15.64
C HIS A 23 1.71 -6.45 17.07
N VAL A 24 0.64 -6.93 17.71
CA VAL A 24 0.67 -7.98 18.70
C VAL A 24 1.56 -7.64 19.88
N ASP A 25 0.94 -7.16 20.95
CA ASP A 25 1.51 -7.39 22.28
C ASP A 25 1.79 -8.89 22.41
N PRO A 26 3.06 -9.31 22.57
CA PRO A 26 3.43 -10.72 22.63
C PRO A 26 2.78 -11.46 23.81
N ASP A 27 2.20 -10.72 24.77
CA ASP A 27 1.55 -11.24 25.98
C ASP A 27 0.02 -11.41 25.88
N VAL A 28 -0.62 -11.01 24.79
CA VAL A 28 -2.08 -11.18 24.62
C VAL A 28 -2.37 -12.39 23.72
N PRO A 29 -3.05 -13.46 24.23
CA PRO A 29 -3.41 -14.60 23.41
C PRO A 29 -4.25 -14.16 22.20
N HIS A 30 -3.76 -14.47 20.99
CA HIS A 30 -4.42 -14.14 19.73
C HIS A 30 -5.87 -14.66 19.71
N ARG A 31 -6.83 -13.76 19.43
CA ARG A 31 -8.22 -14.14 19.17
C ARG A 31 -8.48 -14.13 17.65
N PRO A 32 -8.63 -15.29 17.00
CA PRO A 32 -8.76 -15.38 15.54
C PRO A 32 -9.98 -14.63 14.96
N ALA A 33 -11.01 -14.37 15.76
CA ALA A 33 -12.16 -13.56 15.34
C ALA A 33 -11.82 -12.07 15.17
N GLN A 34 -10.95 -11.52 16.03
CA GLN A 34 -10.57 -10.11 15.97
C GLN A 34 -9.69 -9.85 14.74
N ASP A 35 -8.76 -10.77 14.43
CA ASP A 35 -7.90 -10.65 13.26
C ASP A 35 -8.69 -10.73 11.95
N ARG A 36 -9.74 -11.56 11.88
CA ARG A 36 -10.64 -11.65 10.71
C ARG A 36 -11.43 -10.36 10.45
N VAL A 37 -11.95 -9.72 11.49
CA VAL A 37 -12.68 -8.44 11.35
C VAL A 37 -11.75 -7.33 10.89
N LYS A 38 -10.51 -7.31 11.40
CA LYS A 38 -9.50 -6.30 11.07
C LYS A 38 -8.98 -6.43 9.64
N MET A 39 -8.73 -7.66 9.18
CA MET A 39 -8.37 -7.93 7.78
C MET A 39 -9.47 -7.43 6.85
N ASN A 40 -10.74 -7.68 7.16
CA ASN A 40 -11.86 -7.22 6.32
C ASN A 40 -11.95 -5.69 6.23
N GLN A 41 -11.64 -4.94 7.29
CA GLN A 41 -11.69 -3.48 7.26
C GLN A 41 -10.59 -2.87 6.37
N LEU A 42 -9.38 -3.40 6.41
CA LEU A 42 -8.28 -2.88 5.58
C LEU A 42 -8.48 -3.23 4.11
N GLN A 43 -9.04 -4.41 3.84
CA GLN A 43 -9.45 -4.80 2.50
C GLN A 43 -10.55 -3.87 1.95
N ASN A 44 -11.54 -3.52 2.76
CA ASN A 44 -12.57 -2.55 2.36
C ASN A 44 -11.97 -1.16 2.10
N LEU A 45 -11.02 -0.71 2.94
CA LEU A 45 -10.34 0.57 2.72
C LEU A 45 -9.59 0.59 1.38
N LEU A 46 -8.85 -0.48 1.05
CA LEU A 46 -8.17 -0.58 -0.24
C LEU A 46 -9.16 -0.59 -1.41
N HIS A 47 -10.28 -1.28 -1.24
CA HIS A 47 -11.33 -1.29 -2.26
C HIS A 47 -11.88 0.13 -2.47
N ASP A 48 -12.38 0.77 -1.42
CA ASP A 48 -13.05 2.07 -1.50
C ASP A 48 -12.11 3.20 -1.91
N ALA A 49 -10.88 3.21 -1.40
CA ALA A 49 -9.93 4.30 -1.65
C ALA A 49 -9.16 4.15 -2.97
N LEU A 50 -8.98 2.92 -3.46
CA LEU A 50 -8.12 2.65 -4.62
C LEU A 50 -8.87 1.97 -5.76
N ILE A 51 -9.42 0.77 -5.54
CA ILE A 51 -10.04 -0.02 -6.62
C ILE A 51 -11.30 0.69 -7.17
N ALA A 52 -12.12 1.26 -6.30
CA ALA A 52 -13.34 1.98 -6.66
C ALA A 52 -13.08 3.24 -7.50
N THR A 53 -11.83 3.71 -7.59
CA THR A 53 -11.46 4.81 -8.50
C THR A 53 -11.54 4.41 -9.98
N GLY A 54 -11.54 3.11 -10.29
CA GLY A 54 -11.46 2.60 -11.66
C GLY A 54 -10.09 2.77 -12.32
N HIS A 55 -9.09 3.27 -11.59
CA HIS A 55 -7.76 3.57 -12.11
C HIS A 55 -6.62 2.89 -11.34
N VAL A 56 -6.97 1.98 -10.44
CA VAL A 56 -6.03 1.06 -9.77
C VAL A 56 -6.50 -0.35 -10.06
N GLU A 57 -5.65 -1.14 -10.70
CA GLU A 57 -5.94 -2.53 -11.06
C GLU A 57 -5.69 -3.47 -9.89
N ASN A 58 -4.49 -3.42 -9.32
CA ASN A 58 -4.12 -4.16 -8.12
C ASN A 58 -3.52 -3.24 -7.08
N CYS A 59 -3.71 -3.55 -5.81
CA CYS A 59 -3.08 -2.80 -4.72
C CYS A 59 -2.74 -3.69 -3.54
N ALA A 60 -1.76 -3.26 -2.74
CA ALA A 60 -1.35 -3.95 -1.54
C ALA A 60 -0.75 -3.01 -0.49
N ILE A 61 -0.82 -3.42 0.77
CA ILE A 61 -0.12 -2.80 1.89
C ILE A 61 0.84 -3.84 2.46
N VAL A 62 2.13 -3.54 2.42
CA VAL A 62 3.19 -4.37 2.99
C VAL A 62 3.74 -3.67 4.23
N ARG A 63 3.81 -4.38 5.35
CA ARG A 63 4.50 -3.87 6.53
C ARG A 63 5.99 -4.12 6.42
N ARG A 64 6.79 -3.08 6.69
CA ARG A 64 8.25 -3.08 6.52
C ARG A 64 9.00 -3.81 7.63
N LYS A 65 8.49 -3.80 8.85
CA LYS A 65 9.19 -4.34 10.04
C LYS A 65 9.42 -5.85 9.95
N ASP A 66 8.44 -6.58 9.41
CA ASP A 66 8.39 -8.04 9.37
C ASP A 66 8.10 -8.58 7.95
N ILE A 67 8.16 -7.72 6.93
CA ILE A 67 7.97 -8.06 5.50
C ILE A 67 6.69 -8.90 5.32
N SER A 68 5.57 -8.35 5.78
CA SER A 68 4.29 -9.07 5.81
C SER A 68 3.19 -8.32 5.07
N LEU A 69 2.38 -9.08 4.32
CA LEU A 69 1.21 -8.56 3.63
C LEU A 69 0.10 -8.26 4.65
N ARG A 70 -0.43 -7.03 4.60
CA ARG A 70 -1.49 -6.57 5.51
C ARG A 70 -2.85 -6.57 4.85
N ALA A 71 -2.90 -6.20 3.57
CA ALA A 71 -4.08 -6.22 2.75
C ALA A 71 -3.65 -6.18 1.28
N SER A 72 -4.52 -6.70 0.42
CA SER A 72 -4.37 -6.67 -1.03
C SER A 72 -5.73 -6.71 -1.72
N SER A 73 -5.84 -6.10 -2.89
CA SER A 73 -7.03 -6.22 -3.73
C SER A 73 -7.41 -7.69 -3.97
N ALA A 74 -8.70 -7.94 -4.20
CA ALA A 74 -9.22 -9.29 -4.36
C ALA A 74 -8.46 -10.06 -5.46
N GLY A 75 -7.97 -11.26 -5.12
CA GLY A 75 -7.20 -12.11 -6.04
C GLY A 75 -5.74 -11.70 -6.25
N PHE A 76 -5.30 -10.57 -5.68
CA PHE A 76 -3.91 -10.13 -5.77
C PHE A 76 -3.09 -10.69 -4.60
N THR A 77 -1.97 -11.33 -4.92
CA THR A 77 -1.06 -11.94 -3.95
C THR A 77 0.36 -11.50 -4.23
N LEU A 78 1.19 -11.47 -3.19
CA LEU A 78 2.61 -11.15 -3.27
C LEU A 78 3.39 -12.26 -2.57
N SER A 79 4.43 -12.76 -3.22
CA SER A 79 5.41 -13.64 -2.57
C SER A 79 6.28 -12.87 -1.57
N GLY A 80 6.95 -13.60 -0.67
CA GLY A 80 7.91 -13.00 0.26
C GLY A 80 9.04 -12.25 -0.46
N ASP A 81 9.55 -12.82 -1.55
CA ASP A 81 10.61 -12.22 -2.36
C ASP A 81 10.16 -10.94 -3.04
N GLU A 82 8.93 -10.89 -3.55
CA GLU A 82 8.37 -9.66 -4.12
C GLU A 82 8.21 -8.59 -3.07
N MET A 83 7.63 -8.91 -1.91
CA MET A 83 7.52 -7.95 -0.80
C MET A 83 8.88 -7.40 -0.37
N GLN A 84 9.90 -8.26 -0.29
CA GLN A 84 11.27 -7.84 0.02
C GLN A 84 11.82 -6.88 -1.04
N LYS A 85 11.66 -7.20 -2.33
CA LYS A 85 12.10 -6.33 -3.44
C LYS A 85 11.43 -4.96 -3.40
N LEU A 86 10.12 -4.90 -3.11
CA LEU A 86 9.38 -3.64 -2.99
C LEU A 86 9.92 -2.76 -1.84
N ILE A 87 10.30 -3.37 -0.72
CA ILE A 87 10.90 -2.66 0.42
C ILE A 87 12.32 -2.20 0.07
N ASP A 88 13.11 -3.07 -0.55
CA ASP A 88 14.52 -2.84 -0.87
C ASP A 88 14.73 -1.77 -1.94
N ALA A 89 13.75 -1.58 -2.82
CA ALA A 89 13.68 -0.49 -3.80
C ALA A 89 13.91 0.90 -3.18
N PHE A 90 13.57 1.08 -1.90
CA PHE A 90 13.76 2.36 -1.19
C PHE A 90 15.09 2.49 -0.44
N LYS A 91 15.92 1.44 -0.42
CA LYS A 91 17.25 1.47 0.23
C LYS A 91 18.26 2.26 -0.60
N ASP A 92 18.21 2.11 -1.92
CA ASP A 92 19.06 2.83 -2.88
C ASP A 92 18.20 3.35 -4.07
N PRO A 93 17.53 4.51 -3.90
CA PRO A 93 16.72 5.09 -4.96
C PRO A 93 17.50 5.42 -6.24
N PRO A 94 18.74 5.96 -6.20
CA PRO A 94 19.55 6.14 -7.41
C PRO A 94 19.78 4.86 -8.20
N ARG A 95 20.12 3.76 -7.53
CA ARG A 95 20.28 2.46 -8.20
C ARG A 95 18.95 1.95 -8.74
N THR A 96 17.89 2.01 -7.94
CA THR A 96 16.54 1.60 -8.36
C THR A 96 16.05 2.41 -9.56
N ARG A 97 16.39 3.71 -9.61
CA ARG A 97 16.10 4.60 -10.75
C ARG A 97 16.73 4.09 -12.04
N GLN A 98 17.97 3.61 -11.96
CA GLN A 98 18.77 3.16 -13.08
C GLN A 98 18.39 1.75 -13.54
N GLU A 99 18.25 0.80 -12.60
CA GLU A 99 18.01 -0.61 -12.89
C GLU A 99 16.54 -0.93 -13.15
N GLY A 100 15.60 -0.18 -12.54
CA GLY A 100 14.17 -0.48 -12.58
C GLY A 100 13.75 -1.48 -11.50
N LEU A 101 12.51 -1.99 -11.62
CA LEU A 101 11.93 -2.94 -10.69
C LEU A 101 11.45 -4.19 -11.43
N TYR A 102 11.92 -5.35 -11.00
CA TYR A 102 11.44 -6.63 -11.53
C TYR A 102 10.25 -7.13 -10.71
N PHE A 103 9.10 -7.26 -11.36
CA PHE A 103 7.83 -7.61 -10.72
C PHE A 103 6.97 -8.44 -11.69
N HIS A 104 6.42 -9.58 -11.23
CA HIS A 104 5.61 -10.49 -12.07
C HIS A 104 6.27 -10.79 -13.44
N ASP A 105 7.53 -11.21 -13.40
CA ASP A 105 8.37 -11.54 -14.57
C ASP A 105 8.58 -10.40 -15.59
N LYS A 106 8.30 -9.15 -15.21
CA LYS A 106 8.46 -7.96 -16.05
C LYS A 106 9.38 -6.94 -15.41
N LEU A 107 10.21 -6.31 -16.23
CA LEU A 107 11.04 -5.18 -15.82
C LEU A 107 10.29 -3.87 -16.02
N TYR A 108 9.95 -3.21 -14.92
CA TYR A 108 9.37 -1.88 -14.90
C TYR A 108 10.48 -0.83 -14.83
N LYS A 109 10.58 0.01 -15.86
CA LYS A 109 11.52 1.13 -15.87
C LYS A 109 10.99 2.24 -14.98
N CYS A 110 11.82 2.73 -14.07
CA CYS A 110 11.43 3.82 -13.19
C CYS A 110 11.18 5.11 -14.01
N VAL A 111 10.12 5.83 -13.67
CA VAL A 111 9.80 7.23 -14.08
C VAL A 111 10.13 8.21 -12.94
N ARG A 112 10.09 7.74 -11.69
CA ARG A 112 10.57 8.42 -10.49
C ARG A 112 11.09 7.38 -9.50
N ALA A 113 12.16 7.68 -8.78
CA ALA A 113 12.55 6.92 -7.61
C ALA A 113 13.27 7.86 -6.63
N ASP A 114 12.67 8.04 -5.46
CA ASP A 114 13.24 8.81 -4.37
C ASP A 114 13.02 8.11 -3.02
N LYS A 115 13.35 8.79 -1.93
CA LYS A 115 13.26 8.22 -0.57
C LYS A 115 11.85 7.81 -0.15
N ASN A 116 10.81 8.38 -0.75
CA ASN A 116 9.41 8.22 -0.35
C ASN A 116 8.58 7.55 -1.44
N SER A 117 8.85 7.84 -2.71
CA SER A 117 7.99 7.41 -3.81
C SER A 117 8.80 6.84 -4.97
N ILE A 118 8.31 5.72 -5.52
CA ILE A 118 8.86 5.09 -6.72
C ILE A 118 7.71 4.84 -7.69
N TYR A 119 7.83 5.40 -8.89
CA TYR A 119 6.89 5.19 -9.98
C TYR A 119 7.63 4.48 -11.09
N ALA A 120 7.11 3.37 -11.57
CA ALA A 120 7.73 2.57 -12.61
C ALA A 120 6.68 2.11 -13.63
N LYS A 121 7.11 1.91 -14.88
CA LYS A 121 6.22 1.47 -15.96
C LYS A 121 6.88 0.45 -16.87
N CYS A 122 6.07 -0.43 -17.42
CA CYS A 122 6.41 -1.37 -18.47
C CYS A 122 5.40 -1.13 -19.60
N ASP A 123 5.84 -0.50 -20.69
CA ASP A 123 4.97 -0.01 -21.76
C ASP A 123 3.81 0.86 -21.23
N LYS A 124 2.59 0.32 -21.29
CA LYS A 124 1.35 0.99 -20.91
C LYS A 124 0.79 0.54 -19.57
N VAL A 125 1.47 -0.38 -18.88
CA VAL A 125 1.16 -0.76 -17.50
C VAL A 125 2.15 -0.10 -16.56
N GLY A 126 1.76 0.14 -15.33
CA GLY A 126 2.66 0.73 -14.35
C GLY A 126 2.36 0.37 -12.91
N MET A 127 3.28 0.81 -12.06
CA MET A 127 3.34 0.52 -10.65
C MET A 127 3.76 1.77 -9.89
N VAL A 128 3.09 2.01 -8.77
CA VAL A 128 3.32 3.12 -7.85
C VAL A 128 3.59 2.52 -6.48
N LEU A 129 4.73 2.85 -5.90
CA LEU A 129 5.10 2.48 -4.54
C LEU A 129 5.28 3.76 -3.73
N VAL A 130 4.65 3.83 -2.57
CA VAL A 130 4.85 4.93 -1.62
C VAL A 130 5.20 4.36 -0.25
N LYS A 131 6.34 4.78 0.28
CA LYS A 131 6.89 4.36 1.56
C LYS A 131 6.44 5.30 2.67
N THR A 132 5.91 4.73 3.74
CA THR A 132 5.69 5.41 5.02
C THR A 132 6.73 4.95 6.05
N ALA A 133 6.65 5.45 7.29
CA ALA A 133 7.55 5.01 8.37
C ALA A 133 7.53 3.48 8.59
N THR A 134 6.36 2.85 8.46
CA THR A 134 6.16 1.43 8.78
C THR A 134 5.63 0.59 7.62
N LEU A 135 5.19 1.21 6.52
CA LEU A 135 4.51 0.54 5.41
C LEU A 135 5.13 0.88 4.06
N VAL A 136 4.88 0.00 3.10
CA VAL A 136 4.92 0.30 1.67
C VAL A 136 3.52 0.05 1.12
N ILE A 137 2.97 1.06 0.45
CA ILE A 137 1.67 0.96 -0.22
C ILE A 137 1.95 0.90 -1.71
N MET A 138 1.33 -0.08 -2.36
CA MET A 138 1.52 -0.42 -3.76
C MET A 138 0.21 -0.28 -4.51
N GLY A 139 0.28 0.24 -5.73
CA GLY A 139 -0.80 0.18 -6.72
C GLY A 139 -0.25 -0.10 -8.11
N THR A 140 -0.98 -0.85 -8.92
CA THR A 140 -0.72 -1.00 -10.36
C THR A 140 -1.86 -0.40 -11.17
N TYR A 141 -1.57 -0.06 -12.42
CA TYR A 141 -2.55 0.39 -13.41
C TYR A 141 -2.22 -0.21 -14.78
N SER A 142 -3.23 -0.33 -15.64
CA SER A 142 -3.11 -0.87 -17.00
C SER A 142 -3.46 0.17 -18.08
N ASP A 143 -3.39 -0.23 -19.36
CA ASP A 143 -3.48 0.66 -20.53
C ASP A 143 -4.70 1.58 -20.52
N ASN A 144 -5.85 1.08 -20.06
CA ASN A 144 -7.12 1.82 -20.06
C ASN A 144 -7.33 2.68 -18.80
N MET A 145 -6.31 2.87 -17.98
CA MET A 145 -6.38 3.62 -16.72
C MET A 145 -5.52 4.89 -16.75
N TYR A 146 -5.96 5.92 -16.03
CA TYR A 146 -5.17 7.14 -15.89
C TYR A 146 -4.10 6.98 -14.82
N SER A 147 -2.83 6.91 -15.25
CA SER A 147 -1.68 6.79 -14.34
C SER A 147 -1.62 7.89 -13.29
N SER A 148 -2.04 9.11 -13.65
CA SER A 148 -2.11 10.25 -12.72
C SER A 148 -3.06 10.00 -11.56
N VAL A 149 -4.24 9.41 -11.83
CA VAL A 149 -5.23 9.09 -10.80
C VAL A 149 -4.72 7.97 -9.90
N CYS A 150 -4.07 6.94 -10.46
CA CYS A 150 -3.41 5.90 -9.67
C CYS A 150 -2.36 6.50 -8.72
N VAL A 151 -1.47 7.36 -9.24
CA VAL A 151 -0.43 8.02 -8.43
C VAL A 151 -1.07 8.82 -7.31
N GLU A 152 -2.05 9.65 -7.63
CA GLU A 152 -2.73 10.50 -6.66
C GLU A 152 -3.43 9.70 -5.55
N ALA A 153 -4.15 8.63 -5.91
CA ALA A 153 -4.84 7.78 -4.96
C ALA A 153 -3.87 7.09 -3.98
N ILE A 154 -2.77 6.53 -4.49
CA ILE A 154 -1.76 5.85 -3.68
C ILE A 154 -1.02 6.84 -2.76
N GLU A 155 -0.63 8.01 -3.28
CA GLU A 155 0.02 9.07 -2.49
C GLU A 155 -0.89 9.62 -1.39
N LYS A 156 -2.19 9.81 -1.69
CA LYS A 156 -3.19 10.26 -0.69
C LYS A 156 -3.37 9.23 0.42
N LEU A 157 -3.51 7.95 0.07
CA LEU A 157 -3.64 6.89 1.06
C LEU A 157 -2.38 6.78 1.93
N ALA A 158 -1.19 6.89 1.33
CA ALA A 158 0.06 6.90 2.08
C ALA A 158 0.19 8.12 3.00
N SER A 159 -0.17 9.31 2.52
CA SER A 159 -0.19 10.54 3.31
C SER A 159 -1.13 10.42 4.50
N TYR A 160 -2.30 9.80 4.30
CA TYR A 160 -3.23 9.50 5.37
C TYR A 160 -2.60 8.63 6.47
N PHE A 161 -1.93 7.53 6.10
CA PHE A 161 -1.24 6.67 7.07
C PHE A 161 -0.11 7.41 7.79
N ILE A 162 0.63 8.28 7.09
CA ILE A 162 1.68 9.10 7.70
C ILE A 162 1.09 10.06 8.73
N GLU A 163 0.02 10.78 8.39
CA GLU A 163 -0.64 11.73 9.28
C GLU A 163 -1.15 11.04 10.56
N LYS A 164 -1.77 9.87 10.43
CA LYS A 164 -2.32 9.12 11.56
C LYS A 164 -1.28 8.31 12.35
N SER A 165 -0.05 8.20 11.84
CA SER A 165 1.07 7.55 12.53
C SER A 165 1.88 8.49 13.42
N LYS A 166 1.63 9.80 13.34
CA LYS A 166 2.20 10.82 14.22
C LYS A 166 1.44 10.85 15.55
#